data_AF-A0A2V9LV00-F1
#
_entry.id   AF-A0A2V9LV00-F1
#
_cell.length_a   1.000
_cell.length_b   1.000
_cell.length_c   1.000
_cell.angle_alpha   90.00
_cell.angle_beta   90.00
_cell.angle_gamma   90.00
#
_symmetry.space_group_name_H-M   'P 1'
#
loop_
_entity.id
_entity.type
_entity.pdbx_description
1 polymer ?
#
loop_
_entity_poly.entity_id
_entity_poly.type
_entity_poly.pdbx_seq_one_letter_code
_entity_poly.pdbx_strand_id
1 'polypeptide(L)'
;MEIASFGFWFVTAKLDTSWALDQLGRVLALVRTVKLEYSVIGQLSVLREERPLETLECVRVMIEGARQPWGIYSWKEQIGKILAVVLQSPDQRANRKAVDLVNRLGAMGHLDLARLLNGTPAK
;
A
#
# COMPACT_ATOMS: atom_id res chain seq x y z
N MET A 1 0.46 -7.22 23.88
CA MET A 1 1.10 -7.77 22.66
C MET A 1 0.18 -8.85 22.14
N GLU A 2 -0.53 -8.62 21.03
CA GLU A 2 -1.30 -9.69 20.35
C GLU A 2 -1.65 -9.27 18.91
N ILE A 3 -2.05 -8.01 18.71
CA ILE A 3 -2.40 -7.44 17.39
C ILE A 3 -1.22 -7.39 16.40
N ALA A 4 -0.01 -7.14 16.90
CA ALA A 4 1.19 -7.07 16.06
C ALA A 4 1.57 -8.43 15.42
N SER A 5 1.06 -9.55 15.95
CA SER A 5 1.29 -10.89 15.41
C SER A 5 0.40 -11.22 14.21
N PHE A 6 -0.60 -10.38 13.90
CA PHE A 6 -1.53 -10.59 12.78
C PHE A 6 -0.83 -10.57 11.42
N GLY A 7 0.27 -9.82 11.28
CA GLY A 7 1.08 -9.82 10.07
C GLY A 7 1.60 -11.21 9.67
N PHE A 8 1.81 -12.10 10.64
CA PHE A 8 2.20 -13.49 10.37
C PHE A 8 1.03 -14.30 9.77
N TRP A 9 -0.19 -14.13 10.29
CA TRP A 9 -1.38 -14.82 9.79
C TRP A 9 -1.78 -14.37 8.38
N PHE A 10 -1.71 -13.06 8.10
CA PHE A 10 -1.96 -12.50 6.77
C PHE A 10 -1.11 -13.22 5.71
N VAL A 11 0.20 -13.33 5.96
CA VAL A 11 1.19 -13.88 5.02
C VAL A 11 1.03 -15.37 4.73
N THR A 12 0.35 -16.14 5.60
CA THR A 12 0.25 -17.60 5.43
C THR A 12 -0.75 -18.08 4.38
N ALA A 13 -1.52 -17.18 3.74
CA ALA A 13 -2.48 -17.49 2.66
C ALA A 13 -3.49 -18.63 2.93
N LYS A 14 -3.60 -19.12 4.18
CA LYS A 14 -4.51 -20.21 4.58
C LYS A 14 -5.94 -19.75 4.89
N LEU A 15 -6.21 -18.45 4.79
CA LEU A 15 -7.50 -17.83 5.10
C LEU A 15 -7.98 -17.03 3.89
N ASP A 16 -9.30 -16.84 3.81
CA ASP A 16 -9.96 -15.99 2.83
C ASP A 16 -9.25 -14.64 2.76
N THR A 17 -8.67 -14.36 1.59
CA THR A 17 -7.71 -13.27 1.44
C THR A 17 -8.41 -11.91 1.41
N SER A 18 -9.68 -11.88 1.01
CA SER A 18 -10.54 -10.71 1.11
C SER A 18 -10.87 -10.40 2.59
N TRP A 19 -11.25 -11.40 3.38
CA TRP A 19 -11.48 -11.22 4.83
C TRP A 19 -10.21 -10.76 5.55
N ALA A 20 -9.06 -11.32 5.19
CA ALA A 20 -7.78 -10.98 5.80
C ALA A 20 -7.38 -9.51 5.53
N LEU A 21 -7.70 -8.99 4.34
CA LEU A 21 -7.50 -7.59 3.99
C LEU A 21 -8.40 -6.65 4.81
N ASP A 22 -9.67 -7.01 4.99
CA ASP A 22 -10.59 -6.24 5.85
C ASP A 22 -10.10 -6.16 7.30
N GLN A 23 -9.59 -7.26 7.84
CA GLN A 23 -9.01 -7.28 9.19
C GLN A 23 -7.73 -6.47 9.27
N LEU A 24 -6.86 -6.54 8.25
CA LEU A 24 -5.65 -5.74 8.19
C LEU A 24 -5.98 -4.24 8.20
N GLY A 25 -6.99 -3.81 7.43
CA GLY A 25 -7.46 -2.43 7.44
C GLY A 25 -7.92 -1.97 8.83
N ARG A 26 -8.67 -2.80 9.56
CA ARG A 26 -9.11 -2.51 10.94
C ARG A 26 -7.94 -2.40 11.90
N VAL A 27 -6.97 -3.32 11.80
CA VAL A 27 -5.75 -3.29 12.63
C VAL A 27 -4.94 -2.04 12.35
N LEU A 28 -4.68 -1.72 11.08
CA LEU A 28 -3.94 -0.53 10.68
C LEU A 28 -4.62 0.76 11.12
N ALA A 29 -5.96 0.81 11.12
CA ALA A 29 -6.70 1.95 11.65
C ALA A 29 -6.45 2.18 13.16
N LEU A 30 -6.19 1.12 13.93
CA LEU A 30 -5.97 1.19 15.38
C LEU A 30 -4.51 1.45 15.75
N VAL A 31 -3.57 0.71 15.16
CA VAL A 31 -2.16 0.71 15.59
C VAL A 31 -1.22 1.43 14.62
N ARG A 32 -1.70 1.79 13.42
CA ARG A 32 -0.97 2.47 12.33
C ARG A 32 0.31 1.78 11.85
N THR A 33 0.67 0.65 12.44
CA THR A 33 1.92 -0.08 12.21
C THR A 33 1.65 -1.57 12.33
N VAL A 34 2.38 -2.40 11.59
CA VAL A 34 2.27 -3.87 11.66
C VAL A 34 3.67 -4.47 11.67
N LYS A 35 3.84 -5.64 12.31
CA LYS A 35 5.09 -6.40 12.14
C LYS A 35 5.12 -7.05 10.76
N LEU A 36 6.32 -7.34 10.27
CA LEU A 36 6.56 -7.92 8.94
C LEU A 36 6.06 -7.02 7.80
N GLU A 37 6.29 -5.72 7.91
CA GLU A 37 5.83 -4.70 6.95
C GLU A 37 6.15 -5.06 5.50
N TYR A 38 7.35 -5.61 5.24
CA TYR A 38 7.75 -6.09 3.91
C TYR A 38 6.84 -7.22 3.37
N SER A 39 6.54 -8.22 4.19
CA SER A 39 5.68 -9.35 3.81
C SER A 39 4.23 -8.90 3.62
N VAL A 40 3.74 -8.00 4.47
CA VAL A 40 2.40 -7.41 4.36
C VAL A 40 2.26 -6.64 3.05
N ILE A 41 3.23 -5.78 2.72
CA ILE A 41 3.21 -5.02 1.46
C ILE A 41 3.34 -5.93 0.24
N GLY A 42 4.13 -7.00 0.32
CA GLY A 42 4.22 -8.00 -0.74
C GLY A 42 2.84 -8.60 -1.06
N GLN A 43 2.10 -9.00 -0.03
CA GLN A 43 0.77 -9.57 -0.21
C GLN A 43 -0.30 -8.56 -0.62
N LEU A 44 -0.24 -7.33 -0.10
CA LEU A 44 -1.05 -6.21 -0.61
C LEU A 44 -0.83 -6.01 -2.12
N SER A 45 0.42 -6.10 -2.59
CA SER A 45 0.73 -6.00 -4.00
C SER A 45 0.10 -7.13 -4.83
N VAL A 46 -0.09 -8.34 -4.28
CA VAL A 46 -0.81 -9.43 -4.95
C VAL A 46 -2.31 -9.14 -5.06
N LEU A 47 -2.91 -8.56 -4.02
CA LEU A 47 -4.36 -8.28 -3.96
C LEU A 47 -4.80 -7.02 -4.69
N ARG A 48 -3.84 -6.24 -5.21
CA ARG A 48 -4.08 -4.93 -5.81
C ARG A 48 -5.11 -4.94 -6.95
N GLU A 49 -5.24 -6.04 -7.68
CA GLU A 49 -6.16 -6.16 -8.83
C GLU A 49 -7.58 -6.52 -8.38
N GLU A 50 -7.72 -7.30 -7.31
CA GLU A 50 -9.02 -7.70 -6.75
C GLU A 50 -9.63 -6.57 -5.90
N ARG A 51 -8.81 -5.93 -5.06
CA ARG A 51 -9.24 -4.88 -4.11
C ARG A 51 -8.30 -3.68 -4.12
N PRO A 52 -8.30 -2.88 -5.21
CA PRO A 52 -7.36 -1.79 -5.41
C PRO A 52 -7.46 -0.70 -4.32
N LEU A 53 -8.68 -0.31 -3.95
CA LEU A 53 -8.89 0.79 -3.00
C LEU A 53 -8.43 0.42 -1.59
N GLU A 54 -8.82 -0.76 -1.11
CA GLU A 54 -8.48 -1.26 0.22
C GLU A 54 -6.97 -1.49 0.35
N THR A 55 -6.36 -2.02 -0.71
CA THR A 55 -4.92 -2.19 -0.80
C THR A 55 -4.18 -0.85 -0.71
N LEU A 56 -4.65 0.17 -1.47
CA LEU A 56 -4.08 1.51 -1.43
C LEU A 56 -4.17 2.13 -0.04
N GLU A 57 -5.32 2.00 0.63
CA GLU A 57 -5.52 2.56 1.97
C GLU A 57 -4.59 1.92 3.00
N CYS A 58 -4.42 0.60 2.94
CA CYS A 58 -3.48 -0.09 3.82
C CYS A 58 -2.04 0.43 3.63
N VAL A 59 -1.59 0.57 2.37
CA VAL A 59 -0.28 1.13 2.05
C VAL A 59 -0.14 2.57 2.53
N ARG A 60 -1.17 3.40 2.33
CA ARG A 60 -1.17 4.79 2.81
C ARG A 60 -0.97 4.83 4.32
N VAL A 61 -1.73 4.06 5.09
CA VAL A 61 -1.63 4.04 6.56
C VAL A 61 -0.25 3.55 7.00
N MET A 62 0.30 2.52 6.34
CA MET A 62 1.65 2.02 6.64
C MET A 62 2.73 3.09 6.38
N ILE A 63 2.66 3.80 5.25
CA ILE A 63 3.60 4.90 4.95
C ILE A 63 3.48 6.02 5.99
N GLU A 64 2.26 6.34 6.42
CA GLU A 64 2.02 7.40 7.41
C GLU A 64 2.40 7.02 8.85
N GLY A 65 2.36 5.72 9.16
CA GLY A 65 2.76 5.17 10.45
C GLY A 65 4.22 4.76 10.52
N ALA A 66 4.91 4.70 9.37
CA ALA A 66 6.32 4.37 9.30
C ALA A 66 7.13 5.36 10.14
N ARG A 67 7.65 4.89 11.27
CA ARG A 67 8.52 5.66 12.16
C ARG A 67 9.86 6.01 11.50
N GLN A 68 10.20 5.31 10.43
CA GLN A 68 11.48 5.34 9.76
C GLN A 68 11.27 5.53 8.25
N PRO A 69 11.67 6.68 7.66
CA PRO A 69 11.45 7.00 6.25
C PRO A 69 12.05 5.96 5.28
N TRP A 70 13.07 5.22 5.71
CA TRP A 70 13.76 4.23 4.87
C TRP A 70 12.91 3.01 4.51
N GLY A 71 11.83 2.69 5.25
CA GLY A 71 10.92 1.59 4.91
C GLY A 71 10.28 1.75 3.52
N ILE A 72 10.04 3.01 3.11
CA ILE A 72 9.45 3.33 1.80
C ILE A 72 10.38 2.91 0.66
N TYR A 73 11.71 2.99 0.84
CA TYR A 73 12.67 2.54 -0.18
C TYR A 73 12.61 1.03 -0.39
N SER A 74 12.46 0.25 0.69
CA SER A 74 12.33 -1.21 0.62
C SER A 74 11.03 -1.69 0.00
N TRP A 75 9.99 -0.85 -0.02
CA TRP A 75 8.65 -1.18 -0.52
C TRP A 75 8.32 -0.51 -1.85
N LYS A 76 9.26 0.24 -2.41
CA LYS A 76 9.05 1.12 -3.56
C LYS A 76 8.45 0.38 -4.75
N GLU A 77 8.94 -0.82 -5.05
CA GLU A 77 8.47 -1.62 -6.18
C GLU A 77 6.99 -2.02 -6.01
N GLN A 78 6.64 -2.49 -4.81
CA GLN A 78 5.30 -2.95 -4.46
C GLN A 78 4.31 -1.79 -4.41
N ILE A 79 4.72 -0.66 -3.84
CA ILE A 79 3.97 0.60 -3.84
C ILE A 79 3.71 1.04 -5.29
N GLY A 80 4.72 1.02 -6.15
CA GLY A 80 4.59 1.35 -7.57
C GLY A 80 3.58 0.46 -8.30
N LYS A 81 3.63 -0.86 -8.10
CA LYS A 81 2.66 -1.81 -8.67
C LYS A 81 1.22 -1.50 -8.24
N ILE A 82 1.01 -1.23 -6.95
CA ILE A 82 -0.32 -0.90 -6.40
C ILE A 82 -0.82 0.42 -7.00
N LEU A 83 0.01 1.47 -6.98
CA LEU A 83 -0.35 2.78 -7.52
C LEU A 83 -0.68 2.71 -9.01
N ALA A 84 0.08 1.97 -9.81
CA ALA A 84 -0.18 1.81 -11.24
C ALA A 84 -1.58 1.22 -11.52
N VAL A 85 -1.99 0.20 -10.76
CA VAL A 85 -3.32 -0.40 -10.89
C VAL A 85 -4.41 0.57 -10.43
N VAL A 86 -4.23 1.22 -9.29
CA VAL A 86 -5.28 2.09 -8.73
C VAL A 86 -5.46 3.38 -9.53
N LEU A 87 -4.39 3.92 -10.12
CA LEU A 87 -4.46 5.07 -11.03
C LEU A 87 -5.25 4.75 -12.32
N GLN A 88 -5.26 3.48 -12.75
CA GLN A 88 -6.04 3.02 -13.91
C GLN A 88 -7.46 2.58 -13.53
N SER A 89 -7.82 2.59 -12.24
CA SER A 89 -9.14 2.17 -11.79
C SER A 89 -10.24 3.11 -12.31
N PRO A 90 -11.39 2.57 -12.76
CA PRO A 90 -12.55 3.38 -13.10
C PRO A 90 -13.20 4.05 -11.88
N ASP A 91 -12.85 3.62 -10.65
CA ASP A 91 -13.30 4.28 -9.44
C ASP A 91 -12.57 5.61 -9.23
N GLN A 92 -13.29 6.71 -9.47
CA GLN A 92 -12.77 8.06 -9.31
C GLN A 92 -12.29 8.36 -7.88
N ARG A 93 -12.89 7.74 -6.86
CA ARG A 93 -12.46 7.89 -5.46
C ARG A 93 -11.10 7.23 -5.24
N ALA A 94 -10.91 6.03 -5.78
CA ALA A 94 -9.65 5.30 -5.70
C ALA A 94 -8.53 6.03 -6.46
N ASN A 95 -8.84 6.52 -7.68
CA ASN A 95 -7.92 7.30 -8.48
C ASN A 95 -7.45 8.57 -7.73
N ARG A 96 -8.37 9.38 -7.18
CA ARG A 96 -8.01 10.60 -6.43
C ARG A 96 -7.08 10.28 -5.24
N LYS A 97 -7.39 9.24 -4.48
CA LYS A 97 -6.56 8.80 -3.35
C LYS A 97 -5.17 8.36 -3.79
N ALA A 98 -5.05 7.71 -4.95
CA ALA A 98 -3.76 7.32 -5.50
C ALA A 98 -2.95 8.55 -5.92
N VAL A 99 -3.58 9.53 -6.57
CA VAL A 99 -2.95 10.82 -6.93
C VAL A 99 -2.42 11.54 -5.69
N ASP A 100 -3.22 11.63 -4.63
CA ASP A 100 -2.82 12.27 -3.36
C ASP A 100 -1.60 11.57 -2.75
N LEU A 101 -1.60 10.23 -2.73
CA LEU A 101 -0.48 9.46 -2.20
C LEU A 101 0.79 9.64 -3.04
N VAL A 102 0.67 9.66 -4.37
CA VAL A 102 1.81 9.89 -5.28
C VAL A 102 2.41 11.28 -5.05
N ASN A 103 1.58 12.31 -4.98
CA ASN A 103 2.04 13.68 -4.74
C ASN A 103 2.80 13.79 -3.41
N ARG A 104 2.27 13.14 -2.35
CA ARG A 104 2.94 13.09 -1.05
C ARG A 104 4.28 12.37 -1.12
N LEU A 105 4.35 11.22 -1.80
CA LEU A 105 5.59 10.47 -2.00
C LEU A 105 6.63 11.31 -2.76
N GLY A 106 6.19 12.08 -3.76
CA GLY A 106 7.03 13.05 -4.47
C GLY A 106 7.57 14.14 -3.55
N ALA A 107 6.72 14.73 -2.70
CA ALA A 107 7.13 15.72 -1.71
C ALA A 107 8.14 15.17 -0.67
N MET A 108 8.12 13.86 -0.42
CA MET A 108 9.11 13.15 0.41
C MET A 108 10.39 12.77 -0.34
N GLY A 109 10.53 13.12 -1.63
CA GLY A 109 11.71 12.86 -2.44
C GLY A 109 11.66 11.57 -3.28
N HIS A 110 10.56 10.82 -3.27
CA HIS A 110 10.39 9.62 -4.10
C HIS A 110 9.93 9.97 -5.52
N LEU A 111 10.77 10.69 -6.26
CA LEU A 111 10.45 11.25 -7.59
C LEU A 111 10.06 10.20 -8.63
N ASP A 112 10.59 8.98 -8.54
CA ASP A 112 10.22 7.89 -9.45
C ASP A 112 8.74 7.48 -9.30
N LEU A 113 8.20 7.54 -8.08
CA LEU A 113 6.78 7.28 -7.84
C LEU A 113 5.94 8.49 -8.31
N ALA A 114 6.45 9.71 -8.13
CA ALA A 114 5.81 10.94 -8.64
C ALA A 114 5.65 10.92 -10.17
N ARG A 115 6.62 10.34 -10.90
CA ARG A 115 6.57 10.19 -12.36
C ARG A 115 5.39 9.34 -12.85
N LEU A 116 4.76 8.53 -12.00
CA LEU A 116 3.57 7.75 -12.36
C LEU A 116 2.40 8.63 -12.80
N LEU A 117 2.31 9.88 -12.29
CA LEU A 117 1.28 10.84 -12.72
C LEU A 117 1.61 11.54 -14.04
N ASN A 118 2.88 11.56 -14.44
CA ASN A 118 3.33 12.35 -15.58
C ASN A 118 3.20 11.63 -16.91
N GLY A 119 2.88 10.33 -16.95
CA GLY A 119 2.46 9.60 -18.15
C GLY A 119 3.23 9.90 -19.45
N THR A 120 4.52 10.26 -19.38
CA THR A 120 5.33 10.55 -20.56
C THR A 120 6.33 9.43 -20.71
N PRO A 121 6.28 8.62 -21.79
CA PRO A 121 7.38 7.72 -22.10
C PRO A 121 8.64 8.58 -22.22
N ALA A 122 9.68 8.21 -21.47
CA ALA A 122 11.01 8.72 -21.76
C ALA A 122 11.31 8.42 -23.23
N LYS A 123 11.63 9.48 -23.95
CA LYS A 123 11.91 9.49 -25.38
C LYS A 123 13.08 8.56 -25.73
#